data_AF-A0A8S9HCI4-F1
#
_entry.id   AF-A0A8S9HCI4-F1
#
_cell.length_a   1.000
_cell.length_b   1.000
_cell.length_c   1.000
_cell.angle_alpha   90.00
_cell.angle_beta   90.00
_cell.angle_gamma   90.00
#
_symmetry.space_group_name_H-M   'P 1'
#
loop_
_entity.id
_entity.type
_entity.pdbx_description
1 polymer ?
#
loop_
_entity_poly.entity_id
_entity_poly.type
_entity_poly.pdbx_seq_one_letter_code
_entity_poly.pdbx_strand_id
1 'polypeptide(L)'
;MEDAASPNSGSDLNLGGNRGRSIEECQDMIQRSFRNPIVKFLMEQMEKSGCRVGDNFVKAVVCTGPVAGGYTKGRGITVCSNYLTIQDEVNQVVIHELIHAYDECRFLQLV
;
A
#
# COMPACT_ATOMS: atom_id res chain seq x y z
N MET A 1 1.75 24.99 19.41
CA MET A 1 2.05 23.60 19.84
C MET A 1 0.70 22.94 20.01
N GLU A 2 0.53 21.80 19.31
CA GLU A 2 -0.69 21.00 19.16
C GLU A 2 -1.70 21.53 18.13
N ASP A 3 -1.34 21.41 16.85
CA ASP A 3 -2.30 21.48 15.76
C ASP A 3 -3.03 20.13 15.65
N ALA A 4 -4.32 20.18 15.95
CA ALA A 4 -5.25 19.07 15.86
C ALA A 4 -5.40 18.59 14.42
N ALA A 5 -4.97 17.35 14.16
CA ALA A 5 -5.33 16.65 12.94
C ALA A 5 -6.82 16.30 12.98
N SER A 6 -7.60 16.92 12.09
CA SER A 6 -9.00 16.56 11.84
C SER A 6 -9.12 15.10 11.39
N PRO A 7 -10.12 14.34 11.89
CA PRO A 7 -10.42 13.02 11.38
C PRO A 7 -11.30 13.19 10.14
N ASN A 8 -10.73 13.01 8.94
CA ASN A 8 -11.53 13.01 7.72
C ASN A 8 -11.84 11.56 7.32
N SER A 9 -13.13 11.25 7.38
CA SER A 9 -13.76 9.97 7.10
C SER A 9 -13.34 9.37 5.75
N GLY A 10 -12.92 8.11 5.77
CA GLY A 10 -12.57 7.35 4.57
C GLY A 10 -12.41 5.86 4.86
N SER A 11 -13.55 5.15 4.80
CA SER A 11 -13.73 3.68 4.85
C SER A 11 -13.32 2.97 6.13
N ASP A 12 -14.31 2.77 7.02
CA ASP A 12 -14.37 1.63 7.93
C ASP A 12 -14.30 0.33 7.12
N LEU A 13 -13.09 -0.16 6.85
CA LEU A 13 -12.89 -1.56 6.53
C LEU A 13 -13.32 -2.33 7.78
N ASN A 14 -14.48 -2.96 7.69
CA ASN A 14 -15.09 -3.74 8.77
C ASN A 14 -14.19 -4.97 9.04
N LEU A 15 -13.15 -4.79 9.86
CA LEU A 15 -12.11 -5.77 10.22
C LEU A 15 -12.60 -6.82 11.24
N GLY A 16 -13.91 -7.07 11.28
CA GLY A 16 -14.56 -8.08 12.10
C GLY A 16 -14.77 -9.38 11.33
N GLY A 17 -13.75 -10.24 11.32
CA GLY A 17 -13.85 -11.61 10.81
C GLY A 17 -12.59 -12.04 10.09
N ASN A 18 -12.02 -13.17 10.49
CA ASN A 18 -10.78 -13.79 10.01
C ASN A 18 -10.92 -14.27 8.54
N ARG A 19 -11.23 -13.35 7.61
CA ARG A 19 -11.42 -13.59 6.19
C ARG A 19 -10.12 -13.22 5.46
N GLY A 20 -9.05 -13.91 5.81
CA GLY A 20 -7.76 -13.73 5.16
C GLY A 20 -7.56 -14.63 3.95
N ARG A 21 -6.57 -14.31 3.12
CA ARG A 21 -5.98 -15.20 2.11
C ARG A 21 -4.60 -15.68 2.53
N SER A 22 -4.09 -16.72 1.86
CA SER A 22 -2.68 -17.11 2.02
C SER A 22 -1.74 -16.00 1.53
N ILE A 23 -0.48 -16.04 1.96
CA ILE A 23 0.53 -15.06 1.51
C ILE A 23 0.69 -15.15 -0.01
N GLU A 24 0.69 -16.36 -0.56
CA GLU A 24 0.86 -16.63 -1.98
C GLU A 24 -0.31 -16.08 -2.80
N GLU A 25 -1.56 -16.35 -2.37
CA GLU A 25 -2.75 -15.81 -3.01
C GLU A 25 -2.76 -14.26 -2.98
N CYS A 26 -2.38 -13.67 -1.84
CA CYS A 26 -2.29 -12.23 -1.72
C CYS A 26 -1.19 -11.65 -2.61
N GLN A 27 -0.04 -12.34 -2.72
CA GLN A 27 1.04 -11.95 -3.61
C GLN A 27 0.58 -11.95 -5.07
N ASP A 28 -0.18 -12.96 -5.51
CA ASP A 28 -0.78 -12.98 -6.85
C ASP A 28 -1.75 -11.81 -7.08
N MET A 29 -2.54 -11.46 -6.06
CA MET A 29 -3.43 -10.30 -6.12
C MET A 29 -2.65 -8.99 -6.24
N ILE A 30 -1.53 -8.84 -5.52
CA ILE A 30 -0.63 -7.69 -5.64
C ILE A 30 -0.08 -7.59 -7.07
N GLN A 31 0.37 -8.70 -7.65
CA GLN A 31 0.87 -8.70 -9.03
C GLN A 31 -0.20 -8.27 -10.04
N ARG A 32 -1.47 -8.64 -9.80
CA ARG A 32 -2.60 -8.16 -10.62
C ARG A 32 -2.85 -6.66 -10.43
N SER A 33 -2.66 -6.12 -9.23
CA SER A 33 -2.80 -4.69 -8.96
C SER A 33 -1.85 -3.82 -9.78
N PHE A 34 -0.69 -4.33 -10.20
CA PHE A 34 0.22 -3.61 -11.11
C PHE A 34 -0.36 -3.37 -12.51
N ARG A 35 -1.49 -3.99 -12.86
CA ARG A 35 -2.23 -3.69 -14.10
C ARG A 35 -3.16 -2.49 -13.96
N ASN A 36 -3.46 -2.05 -12.74
CA ASN A 36 -4.30 -0.89 -12.47
C ASN A 36 -3.62 0.39 -12.99
N PRO A 37 -4.31 1.25 -13.76
CA PRO A 37 -3.73 2.47 -14.33
C PRO A 37 -3.15 3.44 -13.29
N ILE A 38 -3.77 3.54 -12.10
CA ILE A 38 -3.30 4.43 -11.03
C ILE A 38 -1.98 3.90 -10.45
N VAL A 39 -1.91 2.59 -10.19
CA VAL A 39 -0.69 1.93 -9.69
C VAL A 39 0.46 2.11 -10.67
N LYS A 40 0.22 1.86 -11.96
CA LYS A 40 1.23 2.09 -13.02
C LYS A 40 1.70 3.53 -13.05
N PHE A 41 0.76 4.47 -13.07
CA PHE A 41 1.09 5.89 -13.09
C PHE A 41 1.99 6.29 -11.91
N LEU A 42 1.63 5.89 -10.68
CA LEU A 42 2.42 6.21 -9.49
C LEU A 42 3.84 5.61 -9.55
N MET A 43 3.96 4.33 -9.92
CA MET A 43 5.27 3.67 -10.05
C MET A 43 6.14 4.37 -11.11
N GLU A 44 5.59 4.72 -12.27
CA GLU A 44 6.32 5.45 -13.32
C GLU A 44 6.76 6.84 -12.86
N GLN A 45 5.91 7.57 -12.11
CA GLN A 45 6.30 8.88 -11.58
C GLN A 45 7.38 8.79 -10.51
N MET A 46 7.34 7.76 -9.66
CA MET A 46 8.39 7.48 -8.69
C MET A 46 9.73 7.18 -9.38
N GLU A 47 9.73 6.34 -10.42
CA GLU A 47 10.94 6.05 -11.21
C GLU A 47 11.51 7.31 -11.88
N LYS A 48 10.65 8.14 -12.48
CA LYS A 48 11.05 9.44 -13.07
C LYS A 48 11.62 10.41 -12.02
N SER A 49 11.16 10.29 -10.79
CA SER A 49 11.65 11.04 -9.63
C SER A 49 12.92 10.42 -9.03
N GLY A 50 13.51 9.39 -9.64
CA GLY A 50 14.74 8.76 -9.14
C GLY A 50 14.51 7.90 -7.89
N CYS A 51 13.25 7.63 -7.53
CA CYS A 51 12.92 6.74 -6.43
C CYS A 51 12.84 5.31 -6.92
N ARG A 52 13.60 4.44 -6.25
CA ARG A 52 13.79 3.06 -6.70
C ARG A 52 12.59 2.22 -6.31
N VAL A 53 11.78 1.83 -7.29
CA VAL A 53 10.71 0.84 -7.15
C VAL A 53 11.23 -0.49 -7.72
N GLY A 54 11.80 -1.32 -6.84
CA GLY A 54 12.41 -2.59 -7.25
C GLY A 54 11.47 -3.78 -7.17
N ASP A 55 11.96 -4.93 -7.64
CA ASP A 55 11.34 -6.23 -7.38
C ASP A 55 11.19 -6.42 -5.87
N ASN A 56 10.00 -6.82 -5.41
CA ASN A 56 9.61 -6.93 -4.00
C ASN A 56 9.38 -5.61 -3.26
N PHE A 57 9.25 -4.47 -3.95
CA PHE A 57 8.84 -3.22 -3.30
C PHE A 57 7.45 -3.34 -2.66
N VAL A 58 6.57 -4.19 -3.18
CA VAL A 58 5.26 -4.52 -2.59
C VAL A 58 5.23 -6.01 -2.28
N LYS A 59 4.92 -6.37 -1.02
CA LYS A 59 4.90 -7.77 -0.58
C LYS A 59 3.74 -8.11 0.34
N ALA A 60 3.24 -9.34 0.22
CA ALA A 60 2.27 -9.91 1.14
C ALA A 60 2.95 -10.36 2.46
N VAL A 61 2.30 -10.10 3.59
CA VAL A 61 2.72 -10.53 4.93
C VAL A 61 1.51 -10.93 5.78
N VAL A 62 1.74 -11.64 6.87
CA VAL A 62 0.73 -11.83 7.93
C VAL A 62 0.92 -10.73 8.97
N CYS A 63 -0.15 -10.02 9.29
CA CYS A 63 -0.16 -8.93 10.25
C CYS A 63 -0.84 -9.35 11.56
N THR A 64 -0.38 -8.84 12.70
CA THR A 64 -0.92 -9.17 14.02
C THR A 64 -2.05 -8.24 14.46
N GLY A 65 -2.18 -7.06 13.85
CA GLY A 65 -3.21 -6.06 14.15
C GLY A 65 -4.16 -5.85 12.97
N PRO A 66 -5.33 -5.20 13.18
CA PRO A 66 -6.36 -5.00 12.17
C PRO A 66 -5.94 -3.90 11.17
N VAL A 67 -4.91 -4.19 10.39
CA VAL A 67 -4.37 -3.30 9.36
C VAL A 67 -4.37 -4.03 8.03
N ALA A 68 -4.66 -3.31 6.95
CA ALA A 68 -4.72 -3.86 5.60
C ALA A 68 -3.35 -3.82 4.90
N GLY A 69 -2.46 -2.92 5.31
CA GLY A 69 -1.12 -2.75 4.76
C GLY A 69 -0.38 -1.60 5.42
N GLY A 70 0.75 -1.21 4.83
CA GLY A 70 1.55 -0.09 5.28
C GLY A 70 2.80 0.13 4.43
N TYR A 71 3.17 1.39 4.25
CA TYR A 71 4.45 1.82 3.69
C TYR A 71 5.49 2.02 4.79
N THR A 72 6.75 1.66 4.50
CA THR A 72 7.89 2.08 5.32
C THR A 72 9.06 2.50 4.45
N LYS A 73 9.61 3.67 4.74
CA LYS A 73 10.86 4.19 4.17
C LYS A 73 11.98 3.15 4.13
N GLY A 74 12.57 2.96 2.96
CA GLY A 74 13.66 2.02 2.71
C GLY A 74 13.27 0.53 2.73
N ARG A 75 12.04 0.17 3.12
CA ARG A 75 11.55 -1.21 3.14
C ARG A 75 10.46 -1.49 2.10
N GLY A 76 9.72 -0.47 1.68
CA GLY A 76 8.63 -0.58 0.71
C GLY A 76 7.27 -0.78 1.37
N ILE A 77 6.36 -1.39 0.63
CA ILE A 77 4.95 -1.59 0.96
C ILE A 77 4.71 -3.02 1.42
N THR A 78 3.98 -3.17 2.51
CA THR A 78 3.45 -4.44 3.00
C THR A 78 1.94 -4.47 2.85
N VAL A 79 1.40 -5.62 2.44
CA VAL A 79 -0.04 -5.88 2.32
C VAL A 79 -0.38 -7.07 3.22
N CYS A 80 -1.35 -6.90 4.12
CA CYS A 80 -1.68 -7.89 5.14
C CYS A 80 -2.65 -8.94 4.57
N SER A 81 -2.14 -10.13 4.23
CA SER A 81 -2.93 -11.17 3.57
C SER A 81 -4.10 -11.65 4.42
N ASN A 82 -3.96 -11.61 5.75
CA ASN A 82 -4.94 -12.15 6.68
C ASN A 82 -6.18 -11.26 6.90
N TYR A 83 -6.27 -10.10 6.24
CA TYR A 83 -7.40 -9.16 6.34
C TYR A 83 -8.06 -8.80 5.00
N LEU A 84 -7.55 -9.30 3.87
CA LEU A 84 -8.04 -8.96 2.54
C LEU A 84 -8.53 -10.21 1.82
N THR A 85 -9.69 -10.11 1.17
CA THR A 85 -10.33 -11.22 0.46
C THR A 85 -10.50 -10.98 -1.03
N ILE A 86 -10.73 -9.73 -1.43
CA ILE A 86 -11.09 -9.39 -2.80
C ILE A 86 -10.04 -8.50 -3.47
N GLN A 87 -9.97 -8.57 -4.79
CA GLN A 87 -8.93 -7.89 -5.57
C GLN A 87 -8.96 -6.37 -5.37
N ASP A 88 -10.14 -5.80 -5.22
CA ASP A 88 -10.30 -4.36 -5.07
C ASP A 88 -9.77 -3.85 -3.72
N GLU A 89 -9.85 -4.64 -2.65
CA GLU A 89 -9.22 -4.29 -1.37
C GLU A 89 -7.70 -4.20 -1.52
N VAL A 90 -7.09 -5.19 -2.17
CA VAL A 90 -5.63 -5.19 -2.45
C VAL A 90 -5.26 -4.01 -3.34
N ASN A 91 -6.07 -3.71 -4.38
CA ASN A 91 -5.84 -2.56 -5.25
C ASN A 91 -5.82 -1.24 -4.45
N GLN A 92 -6.81 -1.03 -3.58
CA GLN A 92 -6.90 0.18 -2.77
C GLN A 92 -5.73 0.32 -1.81
N VAL A 93 -5.35 -0.76 -1.12
CA VAL A 93 -4.18 -0.76 -0.22
C VAL A 93 -2.90 -0.41 -1.00
N VAL A 94 -2.64 -1.08 -2.13
CA VAL A 94 -1.44 -0.82 -2.93
C VAL A 94 -1.40 0.63 -3.41
N ILE A 95 -2.52 1.18 -3.88
CA ILE A 95 -2.61 2.59 -4.29
C ILE A 95 -2.34 3.53 -3.10
N HIS A 96 -3.00 3.29 -1.96
CA HIS A 96 -2.85 4.12 -0.76
C HIS A 96 -1.40 4.18 -0.30
N GLU A 97 -0.74 3.04 -0.20
CA GLU A 97 0.65 2.98 0.25
C GLU A 97 1.65 3.49 -0.81
N LEU A 98 1.32 3.38 -2.10
CA LEU A 98 2.11 4.02 -3.17
C LEU A 98 2.01 5.54 -3.13
N ILE A 99 0.88 6.12 -2.75
CA ILE A 99 0.75 7.57 -2.55
C ILE A 99 1.67 8.01 -1.42
N HIS A 100 1.67 7.32 -0.28
CA HIS A 100 2.61 7.60 0.82
C HIS A 100 4.08 7.52 0.36
N ALA A 101 4.42 6.49 -0.41
CA ALA A 101 5.76 6.33 -0.95
C ALA A 101 6.13 7.43 -1.95
N TYR A 102 5.18 7.85 -2.80
CA TYR A 102 5.36 8.90 -3.79
C TYR A 102 5.49 10.29 -3.16
N ASP A 103 4.66 10.58 -2.17
CA ASP A 103 4.74 11.84 -1.42
C ASP A 103 6.10 11.95 -0.73
N GLU A 104 6.54 10.91 -0.01
CA GLU A 104 7.87 10.90 0.62
C GLU A 104 8.98 11.05 -0.43
N CYS A 105 8.89 10.32 -1.54
CA CYS A 105 9.83 10.42 -2.66
C CYS A 105 10.00 11.86 -3.16
N ARG A 106 8.89 12.61 -3.28
CA ARG A 106 8.90 14.00 -3.73
C ARG A 106 9.29 14.99 -2.65
N PHE A 107 8.93 14.75 -1.39
CA PHE A 107 9.38 15.59 -0.29
C PHE A 107 10.90 15.50 -0.09
N LEU A 108 11.52 14.33 -0.31
CA LEU A 108 12.98 14.17 -0.26
C LEU A 108 13.71 14.87 -1.42
N GLN A 109 13.01 15.29 -2.47
CA GLN A 109 13.57 16.11 -3.54
C GLN A 109 13.46 17.62 -3.27
N LEU A 110 12.71 18.05 -2.26
CA LEU A 110 12.65 19.46 -1.85
C LEU A 110 13.81 19.75 -0.89
N VAL A 111 15.02 19.85 -1.43
CA VAL A 111 16.21 20.38 -0.74
C VAL A 111 16.97 21.33 -1.66
#